data_AF-A0A1F5MI85-F1
#
_entry.id   AF-A0A1F5MI85-F1
#
_cell.length_a   1.000
_cell.length_b   1.000
_cell.length_c   1.000
_cell.angle_alpha   90.00
_cell.angle_beta   90.00
_cell.angle_gamma   90.00
#
_symmetry.space_group_name_H-M   'P 1'
#
loop_
_entity.id
_entity.type
_entity.pdbx_description
1 polymer ?
#
loop_
_entity_poly.entity_id
_entity_poly.type
_entity_poly.pdbx_seq_one_letter_code
_entity_poly.pdbx_strand_id
1 'polypeptide(L)' 'MSKEKVLSSIAIAYFMIGFVVALAFAIYYRWSPLSFLSPGFYSVIFTWPFQIIGFTNDFLTYGLAGKSI' A
#
# COMPACT_ATOMS: atom_id res chain seq x y z
N MET A 1 -26.45 6.30 -12.63
CA MET A 1 -25.04 6.76 -12.65
C MET A 1 -24.42 6.31 -13.97
N SER A 2 -23.66 7.15 -14.68
CA SER A 2 -23.02 6.72 -15.93
C SER A 2 -21.92 5.69 -15.64
N LYS A 3 -21.68 4.75 -16.58
CA LYS A 3 -20.66 3.71 -16.42
C LYS A 3 -19.27 4.30 -16.13
N GLU A 4 -18.96 5.43 -16.76
CA GLU A 4 -17.72 6.20 -16.53
C GLU A 4 -17.58 6.68 -15.08
N LYS A 5 -18.66 7.20 -14.48
CA LYS A 5 -18.65 7.64 -13.08
C LYS A 5 -18.44 6.48 -12.13
N VAL A 6 -19.04 5.33 -12.40
CA VAL A 6 -18.83 4.10 -11.60
C VAL A 6 -17.37 3.65 -11.68
N LEU A 7 -16.81 3.57 -12.89
CA LEU A 7 -15.42 3.15 -13.07
C LEU A 7 -14.45 4.11 -12.38
N SER A 8 -14.69 5.41 -12.50
CA SER A 8 -13.90 6.44 -11.82
C SER A 8 -13.98 6.29 -10.30
N SER A 9 -15.19 6.11 -9.73
CA SER A 9 -15.36 5.87 -8.29
C SER A 9 -14.64 4.61 -7.82
N ILE A 10 -14.68 3.52 -8.59
CA ILE A 10 -13.95 2.28 -8.27
C ILE A 10 -12.45 2.52 -8.30
N ALA A 11 -11.93 3.23 -9.31
CA ALA A 11 -10.51 3.54 -9.43
C ALA A 11 -10.02 4.41 -8.26
N ILE A 12 -10.81 5.42 -7.87
CA ILE A 12 -10.52 6.26 -6.71
C ILE A 12 -10.51 5.42 -5.44
N ALA A 13 -11.52 4.57 -5.22
CA ALA A 13 -11.58 3.70 -4.05
C ALA A 13 -10.37 2.75 -4.00
N TYR A 14 -10.02 2.13 -5.13
CA TYR A 14 -8.85 1.25 -5.24
C TYR A 14 -7.55 1.99 -4.89
N PHE A 15 -7.37 3.21 -5.41
CA PHE A 15 -6.21 4.05 -5.11
C PHE A 15 -6.16 4.43 -3.63
N MET A 16 -7.28 4.83 -3.03
CA MET A 16 -7.33 5.22 -1.61
C MET A 16 -7.02 4.05 -0.68
N ILE A 17 -7.52 2.84 -0.99
CA ILE A 17 -7.16 1.63 -0.25
C ILE A 17 -5.66 1.37 -0.40
N GLY A 18 -5.14 1.41 -1.63
CA GLY A 18 -3.71 1.24 -1.89
C GLY A 18 -2.84 2.26 -1.16
N PHE A 19 -3.28 3.51 -1.05
CA PHE A 19 -2.59 4.58 -0.31
C PHE A 19 -2.49 4.25 1.19
N VAL A 20 -3.57 3.78 1.79
CA VAL A 20 -3.55 3.34 3.20
C VAL A 20 -2.59 2.15 3.40
N VAL A 21 -2.60 1.18 2.48
CA VAL A 21 -1.67 0.05 2.52
C VAL A 21 -0.22 0.53 2.37
N ALA A 22 0.07 1.44 1.44
CA ALA A 22 1.40 2.00 1.26
C ALA A 22 1.91 2.75 2.50
N LEU A 23 1.04 3.47 3.21
CA LEU A 23 1.38 4.09 4.50
C LEU A 23 1.72 3.03 5.56
N ALA A 24 0.89 1.98 5.68
CA ALA A 24 1.16 0.88 6.60
C ALA A 24 2.50 0.19 6.30
N PHE A 25 2.80 -0.04 5.02
CA PHE A 25 4.09 -0.54 4.55
C PHE A 25 5.24 0.38 4.94
N ALA A 26 5.13 1.67 4.62
CA ALA A 26 6.19 2.63 4.91
C ALA A 26 6.50 2.70 6.41
N ILE A 27 5.48 2.63 7.26
CA ILE A 27 5.64 2.59 8.71
C ILE A 27 6.28 1.26 9.15
N TYR A 28 5.72 0.13 8.71
CA TYR A 28 6.15 -1.21 9.13
C TYR A 28 7.59 -1.53 8.73
N TYR A 29 7.96 -1.16 7.50
CA TYR A 29 9.30 -1.36 6.95
C TYR A 29 10.23 -0.17 7.19
N ARG A 30 9.80 0.81 8.00
CA ARG A 30 10.61 1.96 8.44
C ARG A 30 11.25 2.72 7.29
N TRP A 31 10.47 2.94 6.23
CA TRP A 31 10.92 3.72 5.08
C TRP A 31 11.25 5.16 5.48
N SER A 32 12.16 5.80 4.74
CA SER A 32 12.48 7.22 4.92
C SER A 32 11.20 8.07 4.81
N PRO A 33 11.01 9.13 5.63
CA PRO A 33 9.83 9.99 5.55
C PRO A 33 9.56 10.59 4.17
N LEU A 34 10.58 10.71 3.31
CA LEU A 34 10.47 11.20 1.94
C LEU A 34 10.16 10.10 0.92
N SER A 35 9.95 8.85 1.34
CA SER A 35 9.70 7.72 0.45
C SER A 35 8.41 7.87 -0.36
N PHE A 36 7.46 8.70 0.08
CA PHE A 36 6.24 9.00 -0.69
C PHE A 36 6.53 9.66 -2.05
N LEU A 37 7.72 10.25 -2.21
CA LEU A 37 8.19 10.79 -3.49
C LEU A 37 8.83 9.72 -4.38
N SER A 38 9.02 8.50 -3.88
CA SER A 38 9.70 7.43 -4.60
C SER A 38 8.74 6.59 -5.43
N PRO A 39 9.21 6.02 -6.56
CA PRO A 39 8.43 5.05 -7.34
C PRO A 39 7.96 3.84 -6.53
N GLY A 40 8.72 3.43 -5.52
CA GLY A 40 8.40 2.29 -4.65
C GLY A 40 7.13 2.51 -3.83
N PHE A 41 6.83 3.73 -3.43
CA PHE A 41 5.59 4.02 -2.71
C PHE A 41 4.36 3.86 -3.61
N TYR A 42 4.42 4.42 -4.82
CA TYR A 42 3.34 4.29 -5.78
C TYR A 42 3.19 2.85 -6.31
N SER A 43 4.28 2.08 -6.41
CA SER A 43 4.17 0.66 -6.79
C SER A 43 3.34 -0.12 -5.78
N VAL A 44 3.49 0.14 -4.47
CA VAL A 44 2.63 -0.46 -3.44
C VAL A 44 1.18 -0.01 -3.59
N ILE A 45 0.92 1.28 -3.86
CA ILE A 45 -0.46 1.76 -4.08
C ILE A 45 -1.15 1.02 -5.22
N PHE A 46 -0.46 0.83 -6.34
CA PHE A 46 -1.08 0.21 -7.53
C PHE A 46 -1.13 -1.32 -7.44
N THR A 47 -0.25 -1.95 -6.66
CA THR A 47 -0.13 -3.41 -6.57
C THR A 47 -0.47 -3.99 -5.20
N TRP A 48 -1.13 -3.20 -4.34
CA TRP A 48 -1.45 -3.58 -2.96
C TRP A 48 -2.10 -4.96 -2.79
N PRO A 49 -2.98 -5.47 -3.69
CA PRO A 49 -3.57 -6.80 -3.50
C PRO A 49 -2.54 -7.93 -3.51
N PHE A 50 -1.43 -7.75 -4.23
CA PHE A 50 -0.33 -8.70 -4.25
C PHE A 50 0.63 -8.47 -3.10
N GLN A 51 0.91 -7.20 -2.78
CA GLN A 51 1.84 -6.83 -1.71
C GLN A 51 1.31 -7.25 -0.34
N ILE A 52 0.00 -7.15 -0.09
CA ILE A 52 -0.60 -7.42 1.23
C ILE A 52 -0.37 -8.86 1.70
N ILE A 53 -0.21 -9.81 0.78
CA ILE A 53 0.11 -11.22 1.10
C ILE A 53 1.51 -11.29 1.73
N GLY A 54 2.50 -10.66 1.09
CA GLY A 54 3.86 -10.59 1.61
C GLY A 54 3.93 -9.85 2.95
N PHE A 55 3.22 -8.73 3.04
CA PHE A 55 3.12 -7.96 4.29
C PHE A 55 2.51 -8.75 5.43
N THR A 56 1.45 -9.51 5.17
CA THR A 56 0.80 -10.34 6.19
C THR A 56 1.76 -11.42 6.68
N ASN A 57 2.50 -12.07 5.77
CA ASN A 57 3.50 -13.06 6.15
C ASN A 57 4.64 -12.44 6.97
N ASP A 58 5.15 -11.28 6.56
CA ASP A 58 6.16 -10.55 7.33
C ASP A 58 5.59 -10.15 8.71
N PHE A 59 4.36 -9.65 8.78
CA PHE A 59 3.70 -9.28 10.02
C PHE A 59 3.55 -10.46 10.98
N LEU A 60 3.14 -11.63 10.47
CA LEU A 60 3.04 -12.86 11.25
C LEU A 60 4.42 -13.36 11.72
N THR A 61 5.47 -13.12 10.94
CA THR A 61 6.83 -13.61 11.23
C THR A 61 7.59 -12.70 12.18
N TYR A 62 7.56 -11.39 11.95
CA TYR A 62 8.35 -10.40 12.69
C TYR A 62 7.51 -9.59 13.69
N GLY A 63 6.19 -9.81 13.72
CA GLY A 63 5.27 -9.13 14.64
C GLY A 63 5.22 -7.62 14.42
N LEU A 64 4.75 -6.91 15.45
CA LEU A 64 4.65 -5.44 15.47
C LEU A 64 6.00 -4.72 15.52
N ALA A 65 7.09 -5.43 15.78
CA ALA A 65 8.43 -4.86 15.79
C ALA A 65 8.87 -4.37 14.39
N GLY A 66 8.21 -4.88 13.35
CA GLY A 66 8.53 -4.56 11.97
C GLY A 66 9.74 -5.32 11.47
N LYS A 67 9.96 -5.24 10.17
CA LYS A 67 11.15 -5.78 9.49
C LYS A 67 11.93 -4.60 8.93
N SER A 68 13.22 -4.51 9.23
CA SER A 68 14.08 -3.56 8.50
C SER A 68 14.37 -4.17 7.13
N ILE A 69 13.98 -3.46 6.07
CA ILE A 69 14.42 -3.73 4.70
C ILE A 69 15.62 -2.83 4.41
#